data_AF-A0A352MXN4-F1
#
_entry.id   AF-A0A352MXN4-F1
#
_cell.length_a   1.000
_cell.length_b   1.000
_cell.length_c   1.000
_cell.angle_alpha   90.00
_cell.angle_beta   90.00
_cell.angle_gamma   90.00
#
_symmetry.space_group_name_H-M   'P 1'
#
loop_
_entity.id
_entity.type
_entity.pdbx_description
1 polymer ?
#
loop_
_entity_poly.entity_id
_entity_poly.type
_entity_poly.pdbx_seq_one_letter_code
_entity_poly.pdbx_strand_id
1 'polypeptide(L)'
;MKLNYNNFSILLTGDIEKIAEEQILSEYKNMNILKSTVLKIGHHGSKTSSTERFLEKVNPKIALIGVGKDNTFGHPSNSVIERLKNLRSTNL
;
A
#
# COMPACT_ATOMS: atom_id res chain seq x y z
N MET A 1 -6.51 7.83 5.31
CA MET A 1 -6.05 8.73 6.39
C MET A 1 -4.54 8.66 6.51
N LYS A 2 -3.84 9.79 6.69
CA LYS A 2 -2.40 9.81 6.94
C LYS A 2 -2.08 10.40 8.30
N LEU A 3 -1.31 9.68 9.11
CA LEU A 3 -0.78 10.15 10.39
C LEU A 3 0.66 10.61 10.19
N ASN A 4 1.00 11.79 10.70
CA ASN A 4 2.35 12.35 10.68
C ASN A 4 2.82 12.60 12.12
N TYR A 5 4.04 12.17 12.44
CA TYR A 5 4.69 12.42 13.72
C TYR A 5 6.19 12.60 13.49
N ASN A 6 6.68 13.84 13.63
CA ASN A 6 8.06 14.21 13.28
C ASN A 6 8.45 13.70 11.87
N ASN A 7 9.55 12.95 11.77
CA ASN A 7 10.04 12.38 10.51
C ASN A 7 9.41 11.01 10.18
N PHE A 8 8.32 10.63 10.85
CA PHE A 8 7.64 9.36 10.70
C PHE A 8 6.20 9.58 10.23
N SER A 9 5.72 8.70 9.34
CA SER A 9 4.34 8.75 8.84
C SER A 9 3.76 7.37 8.55
N ILE A 10 2.45 7.26 8.75
CA ILE A 10 1.67 6.05 8.44
C ILE A 10 0.52 6.42 7.51
N LEU A 11 0.41 5.73 6.37
CA LEU A 11 -0.77 5.78 5.52
C LEU A 11 -1.71 4.62 5.85
N LEU A 12 -2.90 4.95 6.32
CA LEU A 12 -3.98 4.02 6.65
C LEU A 12 -5.02 4.07 5.52
N THR A 13 -5.08 2.98 4.77
CA THR A 13 -5.86 2.86 3.53
C THR A 13 -7.23 2.22 3.75
N GLY A 14 -7.47 1.58 4.90
CA GLY A 14 -8.68 0.78 5.08
C GLY A 14 -8.76 -0.30 4.00
N ASP A 15 -9.94 -0.48 3.43
CA ASP A 15 -10.19 -1.53 2.43
C ASP A 15 -10.41 -0.96 1.02
N ILE A 16 -9.78 0.20 0.74
CA ILE A 16 -9.75 0.75 -0.61
C ILE A 16 -9.12 -0.26 -1.59
N GLU A 17 -9.66 -0.24 -2.80
CA GLU A 17 -9.19 -1.04 -3.92
C GLU A 17 -8.81 -0.13 -5.09
N LYS A 18 -8.40 -0.73 -6.22
CA LYS A 18 -7.88 -0.05 -7.42
C LYS A 18 -8.63 1.23 -7.81
N ILE A 19 -9.97 1.25 -7.79
CA ILE A 19 -10.74 2.42 -8.21
C ILE A 19 -10.43 3.63 -7.32
N ALA A 20 -10.46 3.44 -6.00
CA ALA A 20 -10.15 4.50 -5.04
C ALA A 20 -8.65 4.85 -5.05
N GLU A 21 -7.77 3.86 -5.25
CA GLU A 21 -6.33 4.13 -5.42
C GLU A 21 -6.05 5.05 -6.62
N GLU A 22 -6.66 4.80 -7.78
CA GLU A 22 -6.50 5.63 -8.97
C GLU A 22 -7.08 7.04 -8.78
N GLN A 23 -8.21 7.16 -8.08
CA GLN A 23 -8.77 8.47 -7.72
C GLN A 23 -7.79 9.27 -6.86
N ILE A 24 -7.23 8.66 -5.81
CA ILE A 24 -6.22 9.27 -4.94
C ILE A 24 -4.96 9.64 -5.73
N LEU A 25 -4.49 8.77 -6.63
CA LEU A 25 -3.33 9.05 -7.48
C LEU A 25 -3.57 10.22 -8.45
N SER A 26 -4.78 10.34 -8.97
CA SER A 26 -5.18 11.44 -9.84
C SER A 26 -5.21 12.76 -9.09
N GLU A 27 -5.89 12.78 -7.93
CA GLU A 27 -6.06 13.96 -7.08
C GLU A 27 -4.71 14.51 -6.60
N TYR A 28 -3.78 13.63 -6.22
CA TYR A 28 -2.49 14.02 -5.63
C TYR A 28 -1.28 13.80 -6.58
N LYS A 29 -1.51 13.75 -7.89
CA LYS A 29 -0.48 13.41 -8.90
C LYS A 29 0.82 14.21 -8.74
N ASN A 30 0.69 15.52 -8.55
CA ASN A 30 1.80 16.47 -8.48
C ASN A 30 2.27 16.76 -7.04
N MET A 31 1.76 16.04 -6.06
CA MET A 31 2.11 16.21 -4.65
C MET A 31 2.86 14.99 -4.14
N ASN A 32 3.72 15.19 -3.13
CA ASN A 32 4.42 14.11 -2.44
C ASN A 32 3.70 13.66 -1.16
N ILE A 33 2.40 13.97 -1.04
CA ILE A 33 1.62 13.75 0.18
C ILE A 33 1.38 12.28 0.50
N LEU A 34 1.45 11.39 -0.50
CA LEU A 34 1.23 9.95 -0.33
C LEU A 34 2.48 9.22 0.20
N LYS A 35 3.68 9.76 0.01
CA LYS A 35 4.92 9.15 0.48
C LYS A 35 4.88 8.94 1.99
N SER A 36 5.04 7.71 2.47
CA SER A 36 4.85 7.37 3.88
C SER A 36 5.87 6.37 4.40
N THR A 37 6.23 6.43 5.69
CA THR A 37 7.19 5.47 6.27
C THR A 37 6.59 4.08 6.37
N VAL A 38 5.34 4.00 6.81
CA VAL A 38 4.56 2.77 6.92
C VAL A 38 3.31 2.88 6.04
N LEU A 39 2.98 1.80 5.35
CA LEU A 39 1.71 1.62 4.65
C LEU A 39 0.93 0.47 5.29
N LYS A 40 -0.28 0.71 5.80
CA LYS A 40 -1.25 -0.38 6.00
C LYS A 40 -1.75 -0.79 4.63
N ILE A 41 -1.55 -2.05 4.27
CA ILE A 41 -1.93 -2.60 2.97
C ILE A 41 -3.46 -2.59 2.87
N GLY A 42 -3.96 -2.11 1.72
CA GLY A 42 -5.38 -2.02 1.43
C GLY A 42 -6.03 -3.40 1.47
N HIS A 43 -7.26 -3.46 1.97
CA HIS A 43 -8.14 -4.63 1.86
C HIS A 43 -7.45 -5.95 2.24
N HIS A 44 -6.73 -5.95 3.36
CA HIS A 44 -6.01 -7.13 3.87
C HIS A 44 -4.98 -7.75 2.90
N GLY A 45 -4.62 -7.07 1.81
CA GLY A 45 -3.79 -7.60 0.74
C GLY A 45 -4.56 -8.35 -0.34
N SER A 46 -5.82 -7.98 -0.60
CA SER A 46 -6.58 -8.49 -1.74
C SER A 46 -5.90 -8.14 -3.06
N LYS A 47 -6.01 -9.04 -4.06
CA LYS A 47 -5.47 -8.87 -5.42
C LYS A 47 -6.01 -7.63 -6.16
N THR A 48 -7.15 -7.11 -5.72
CA THR A 48 -7.85 -5.92 -6.23
C THR A 48 -7.31 -4.61 -5.66
N SER A 49 -6.43 -4.67 -4.66
CA SER A 49 -5.82 -3.52 -3.98
C SER A 49 -4.30 -3.51 -4.17
N SER A 50 -3.66 -2.49 -3.61
CA SER A 50 -2.21 -2.29 -3.58
C SER A 50 -1.61 -2.45 -4.98
N THR A 51 -2.14 -1.67 -5.91
CA THR A 51 -1.63 -1.60 -7.28
C THR A 51 -0.17 -1.13 -7.28
N GLU A 52 0.59 -1.56 -8.28
CA GLU A 52 2.01 -1.23 -8.41
C GLU A 52 2.24 0.28 -8.40
N ARG A 53 1.50 1.04 -9.22
CA ARG A 53 1.56 2.51 -9.28
C ARG A 53 1.24 3.17 -7.94
N PHE A 54 0.29 2.64 -7.17
CA PHE A 54 -0.03 3.14 -5.84
C PHE A 54 1.12 2.89 -4.86
N LEU A 55 1.67 1.68 -4.86
CA LEU A 55 2.82 1.28 -4.03
C LEU A 55 4.06 2.12 -4.34
N GLU A 56 4.36 2.38 -5.62
CA GLU A 56 5.45 3.24 -6.06
C GLU A 56 5.27 4.68 -5.57
N LYS A 57 4.06 5.23 -5.65
CA LYS A 57 3.78 6.60 -5.21
C LYS A 57 3.84 6.75 -3.69
N VAL A 58 3.43 5.72 -2.93
CA VAL A 58 3.54 5.70 -1.46
C VAL A 58 4.98 5.43 -1.00
N ASN A 59 5.73 4.63 -1.75
CA ASN A 59 7.12 4.24 -1.48
C ASN A 59 7.41 3.92 0.00
N PRO A 60 6.71 2.95 0.63
CA PRO A 60 6.83 2.69 2.05
C PRO A 60 8.09 1.89 2.43
N LYS A 61 8.67 2.25 3.58
CA LYS A 61 9.76 1.49 4.23
C LYS A 61 9.25 0.29 5.01
N ILE A 62 7.95 0.22 5.33
CA ILE A 62 7.31 -0.92 5.99
C ILE A 62 5.91 -1.08 5.40
N ALA A 63 5.56 -2.29 4.97
CA ALA A 63 4.21 -2.66 4.56
C ALA A 63 3.60 -3.53 5.67
N LEU A 64 2.47 -3.09 6.25
CA LEU A 64 1.74 -3.82 7.29
C LEU A 64 0.49 -4.45 6.69
N ILE A 65 0.44 -5.78 6.67
CA ILE A 65 -0.72 -6.56 6.22
C ILE A 65 -1.43 -7.08 7.45
N GLY A 66 -2.57 -6.49 7.79
CA GLY A 66 -3.44 -7.03 8.83
C GLY A 66 -4.33 -8.11 8.24
N VAL A 67 -4.14 -9.37 8.61
CA VAL A 67 -4.95 -10.50 8.17
C VAL A 67 -5.04 -11.56 9.27
N GLY A 68 -6.17 -12.28 9.34
CA GLY A 68 -6.33 -13.40 10.25
C GLY A 68 -5.48 -14.60 9.84
N LYS A 69 -4.95 -15.33 10.83
CA LYS A 69 -4.14 -16.54 10.64
C LYS A 69 -4.86 -17.61 9.80
N ASP A 70 -6.16 -17.75 10.03
CA ASP A 70 -7.01 -18.78 9.39
C ASP A 70 -7.99 -18.15 8.38
N ASN A 71 -7.61 -17.03 7.74
CA ASN A 71 -8.49 -16.38 6.78
C ASN A 71 -8.72 -17.26 5.53
N THR A 72 -9.97 -17.39 5.12
CA THR A 72 -10.38 -18.20 3.96
C THR A 72 -10.58 -17.38 2.69
N PHE A 73 -10.29 -16.07 2.73
CA PHE A 73 -10.45 -15.15 1.59
C PHE A 73 -9.28 -15.20 0.60
N GLY A 74 -8.21 -15.93 0.94
CA GLY A 74 -7.00 -16.00 0.12
C GLY A 74 -6.17 -14.71 0.21
N HIS A 75 -6.17 -14.07 1.37
CA HIS A 75 -5.41 -12.85 1.62
C HIS A 75 -4.23 -13.10 2.59
N PRO A 76 -3.12 -12.34 2.45
CA PRO A 76 -2.78 -11.52 1.30
C PRO A 76 -2.60 -12.40 0.05
N SER A 77 -2.94 -11.86 -1.13
CA SER A 77 -2.73 -12.58 -2.37
C SER A 77 -1.23 -12.63 -2.72
N ASN A 78 -0.79 -13.72 -3.35
CA ASN A 78 0.60 -13.86 -3.81
C ASN A 78 1.02 -12.70 -4.72
N SER A 79 0.12 -12.20 -5.56
CA SER A 79 0.40 -11.04 -6.44
C SER A 79 0.71 -9.75 -5.67
N VAL A 80 0.06 -9.50 -4.51
CA VAL A 80 0.37 -8.35 -3.67
C VAL A 80 1.74 -8.54 -3.00
N ILE A 81 2.04 -9.75 -2.53
CA ILE A 81 3.34 -10.09 -1.96
C ILE A 81 4.48 -9.89 -2.99
N GLU A 82 4.28 -10.32 -4.23
CA GLU A 82 5.24 -10.13 -5.31
C GLU A 82 5.47 -8.64 -5.62
N ARG A 83 4.41 -7.84 -5.75
CA ARG A 83 4.57 -6.38 -5.93
C ARG A 83 5.37 -5.74 -4.79
N LEU A 84 5.10 -6.13 -3.54
CA LEU A 84 5.82 -5.60 -2.37
C LEU A 84 7.29 -6.02 -2.35
N LYS A 85 7.61 -7.24 -2.79
CA LYS A 85 9.00 -7.70 -2.96
C LYS A 85 9.69 -6.91 -4.07
N ASN A 86 9.06 -6.76 -5.23
CA ASN A 86 9.61 -6.06 -6.39
C ASN A 86 9.84 -4.57 -6.11
N LEU A 87 8.99 -3.94 -5.30
CA LEU A 87 9.16 -2.55 -4.87
C LEU A 87 10.52 -2.29 -4.19
N ARG A 88 11.15 -3.32 -3.61
CA ARG A 88 12.48 -3.23 -2.98
C ARG A 88 13.61 -3.89 -3.78
N SER A 89 13.27 -4.62 -4.83
CA SER A 89 14.25 -5.17 -5.76
C SER A 89 14.72 -4.06 -6.70
N THR A 90 15.43 -3.07 -6.17
CA THR A 90 16.37 -2.32 -7.02
C THR A 90 17.51 -3.27 -7.36
N ASN A 91 17.74 -3.51 -8.65
CA ASN A 91 18.94 -4.18 -9.15
C ASN A 91 20.16 -3.54 -8.48
N LEU A 92 20.84 -4.31 -7.63
CA LEU A 92 22.23 -4.05 -7.24
C LEU A 92 23.13 -4.46 -8.40
#